data_AF-A0A939H558-F1
#
_entry.id   AF-A0A939H558-F1
#
_cell.length_a   1.000
_cell.length_b   1.000
_cell.length_c   1.000
_cell.angle_alpha   90.00
_cell.angle_beta   90.00
_cell.angle_gamma   90.00
#
_symmetry.space_group_name_H-M   'P 1'
#
loop_
_entity.id
_entity.type
_entity.pdbx_description
1 polymer ?
#
loop_
_entity_poly.entity_id
_entity_poly.type
_entity_poly.pdbx_seq_one_letter_code
_entity_poly.pdbx_strand_id
1 'polypeptide(L)'
;MTKEYTENLEEIATFGFEAIDPDEKVEVNLKDLMYVFSTLQEYQRFFHQPLHYQKMEDIDRFLGSANDHAGYKLLHTSIHKKMRDMLPNYIDDKYGEGDFDSPKLPFYYDENR
;
A
#
# COMPACT_ATOMS: atom_id res chain seq x y z
N MET A 1 0.58 -13.05 23.41
CA MET A 1 -0.71 -12.79 22.73
C MET A 1 -0.81 -13.76 21.57
N THR A 2 -1.94 -14.42 21.40
CA THR A 2 -2.21 -15.27 20.23
C THR A 2 -2.33 -14.35 19.01
N LYS A 3 -1.57 -14.59 17.95
CA LYS A 3 -1.70 -13.81 16.70
C LYS A 3 -3.05 -14.15 16.07
N GLU A 4 -3.86 -13.13 15.78
CA GLU A 4 -5.12 -13.27 15.04
C GLU A 4 -4.88 -12.93 13.58
N TYR A 5 -5.45 -13.72 12.67
CA TYR A 5 -5.29 -13.57 11.22
C TYR A 5 -6.63 -13.29 10.55
N THR A 6 -6.64 -12.50 9.47
CA THR A 6 -7.84 -12.20 8.68
C THR A 6 -7.59 -12.37 7.19
N GLU A 7 -8.63 -12.83 6.48
CA GLU A 7 -8.71 -12.82 5.01
C GLU A 7 -9.24 -11.47 4.49
N ASN A 8 -9.75 -10.61 5.38
CA ASN A 8 -10.26 -9.29 5.02
C ASN A 8 -9.11 -8.26 4.99
N LEU A 9 -8.50 -8.07 3.81
CA LEU A 9 -7.43 -7.10 3.64
C LEU A 9 -7.90 -5.64 3.78
N GLU A 10 -9.18 -5.36 3.54
CA GLU A 10 -9.75 -4.01 3.70
C GLU A 10 -9.85 -3.62 5.18
N GLU A 11 -10.18 -4.57 6.06
CA GLU A 11 -10.15 -4.38 7.52
C GLU A 11 -8.75 -3.98 8.00
N ILE A 12 -7.71 -4.53 7.39
CA ILE A 12 -6.31 -4.18 7.72
C ILE A 12 -6.00 -2.78 7.18
N ALA A 13 -6.32 -2.52 5.91
CA ALA A 13 -5.92 -1.29 5.22
C ALA A 13 -6.64 -0.02 5.73
N THR A 14 -7.80 -0.18 6.37
CA THR A 14 -8.65 0.92 6.85
C THR A 14 -8.74 1.03 8.36
N PHE A 15 -7.98 0.23 9.10
CA PHE A 15 -7.96 0.27 10.56
C PHE A 15 -7.56 1.67 11.08
N GLY A 16 -8.33 2.20 12.03
CA GLY A 16 -8.08 3.51 12.64
C GLY A 16 -8.54 4.71 11.81
N PHE A 17 -9.04 4.51 10.59
CA PHE A 17 -9.51 5.62 9.74
C PHE A 17 -10.77 6.30 10.29
N GLU A 18 -11.54 5.63 11.14
CA GLU A 18 -12.68 6.23 11.86
C GLU A 18 -12.28 7.39 12.77
N ALA A 19 -10.99 7.53 13.10
CA ALA A 19 -10.45 8.63 13.88
C ALA A 19 -10.12 9.88 13.03
N ILE A 20 -10.30 9.81 11.70
CA ILE A 20 -10.05 10.92 10.76
C ILE A 20 -11.39 11.61 10.47
N ASP A 21 -11.40 12.94 10.48
CA ASP A 21 -12.59 13.71 10.11
C ASP A 21 -12.95 13.45 8.63
N PRO A 22 -14.17 12.93 8.32
CA PRO A 22 -14.56 12.59 6.96
C PRO A 22 -14.63 13.80 6.01
N ASP A 23 -14.71 15.02 6.54
CA ASP A 23 -14.74 16.25 5.75
C ASP A 23 -13.35 16.89 5.57
N GLU A 24 -12.32 16.36 6.25
CA GLU A 24 -10.95 16.85 6.13
C GLU A 24 -10.37 16.59 4.73
N LYS A 25 -9.69 17.59 4.19
CA LYS A 25 -9.08 17.55 2.86
C LYS A 25 -7.68 18.11 2.90
N VAL A 26 -6.81 17.53 2.09
CA VAL A 26 -5.46 18.02 1.83
C VAL A 26 -5.31 18.49 0.40
N GLU A 27 -4.55 19.56 0.20
CA GLU A 27 -4.10 19.97 -1.13
C GLU A 27 -2.79 19.24 -1.44
N VAL A 28 -2.69 18.67 -2.65
CA VAL A 28 -1.53 17.87 -3.05
C VAL A 28 -0.97 18.36 -4.38
N ASN A 29 0.33 18.12 -4.59
CA ASN A 29 0.94 18.38 -5.89
C ASN A 29 0.29 17.49 -6.96
N LEU A 30 -0.30 18.09 -7.99
CA LEU A 30 -1.00 17.36 -9.05
C LEU A 30 -0.12 16.34 -9.76
N LYS A 31 1.16 16.66 -10.01
CA LYS A 31 2.08 15.74 -10.71
C LYS A 31 2.40 14.52 -9.86
N ASP A 32 2.59 14.72 -8.56
CA ASP A 32 2.84 13.61 -7.63
C ASP A 32 1.58 12.77 -7.41
N LEU A 33 0.39 13.39 -7.34
CA LEU A 33 -0.89 12.68 -7.35
C LEU A 33 -1.03 11.81 -8.60
N MET A 34 -0.74 12.36 -9.78
CA MET A 34 -0.77 11.62 -11.04
C MET A 34 0.26 10.48 -11.08
N TYR A 35 1.42 10.64 -10.43
CA TYR A 35 2.42 9.57 -10.32
C TYR A 35 1.90 8.40 -9.47
N VAL A 36 1.30 8.70 -8.32
CA VAL A 36 0.70 7.69 -7.42
C VAL A 36 -0.43 6.97 -8.15
N PHE A 37 -1.36 7.73 -8.75
CA PHE A 37 -2.48 7.18 -9.51
C PHE A 37 -2.03 6.28 -10.67
N SER A 38 -1.02 6.70 -11.43
CA SER A 38 -0.48 5.90 -12.53
C SER A 38 0.21 4.63 -12.04
N THR A 39 0.88 4.69 -10.87
CA THR A 39 1.47 3.51 -10.22
C THR A 39 0.40 2.49 -9.86
N LEU A 40 -0.68 2.91 -9.21
CA LEU A 40 -1.79 2.03 -8.85
C LEU A 40 -2.48 1.44 -10.09
N GLN A 41 -2.64 2.23 -11.16
CA GLN A 41 -3.16 1.73 -12.43
C GLN A 41 -2.29 0.64 -13.07
N GLU A 42 -0.96 0.76 -13.00
CA GLU A 42 -0.08 -0.26 -13.56
C GLU A 42 -0.15 -1.57 -12.77
N TYR A 43 -0.24 -1.48 -11.45
CA TYR A 43 -0.52 -2.65 -10.59
C TYR A 43 -1.88 -3.27 -10.93
N GLN A 44 -2.93 -2.47 -11.05
CA GLN A 44 -4.25 -2.95 -11.45
C GLN A 44 -4.19 -3.63 -12.82
N ARG A 45 -3.51 -3.03 -13.81
CA ARG A 45 -3.36 -3.62 -15.15
C ARG A 45 -2.67 -4.98 -15.11
N PHE A 46 -1.60 -5.10 -14.32
CA PHE A 46 -0.88 -6.36 -14.18
C PHE A 46 -1.77 -7.42 -13.53
N PHE A 47 -2.36 -7.11 -12.38
CA PHE A 47 -3.14 -8.08 -11.59
C PHE A 47 -4.56 -8.35 -12.11
N HIS A 48 -5.11 -7.49 -12.98
CA HIS A 48 -6.47 -7.64 -13.53
C HIS A 48 -6.66 -8.91 -14.38
N GLN A 49 -5.61 -9.39 -15.04
CA GLN A 49 -5.70 -10.54 -15.95
C GLN A 49 -4.67 -11.62 -15.54
N PRO A 50 -5.10 -12.76 -14.99
CA PRO A 50 -4.20 -13.87 -14.61
C PRO A 50 -3.25 -14.34 -15.71
N LEU A 51 -3.61 -14.16 -16.99
CA LEU A 51 -2.70 -14.46 -18.10
C LEU A 51 -1.43 -13.59 -18.13
N HIS A 52 -1.38 -12.49 -17.39
CA HIS A 52 -0.18 -11.64 -17.27
C HIS A 52 0.84 -12.19 -16.25
N TYR A 53 0.44 -13.11 -15.36
CA TYR A 53 1.26 -13.65 -14.28
C TYR A 53 1.04 -15.15 -14.11
N GLN A 54 1.30 -15.91 -15.18
CA GLN A 54 1.03 -17.35 -15.18
C GLN A 54 2.03 -18.14 -14.35
N LYS A 55 3.22 -17.56 -14.13
CA LYS A 55 4.30 -18.19 -13.37
C LYS A 55 4.88 -17.20 -12.35
N MET A 56 5.59 -17.76 -11.38
CA MET A 56 6.22 -16.97 -10.33
C MET A 56 7.25 -15.98 -10.91
N GLU A 57 7.96 -16.39 -11.96
CA GLU A 57 8.93 -15.52 -12.64
C GLU A 57 8.30 -14.28 -13.27
N ASP A 58 7.03 -14.32 -13.67
CA ASP A 58 6.33 -13.15 -14.22
C ASP A 58 6.09 -12.09 -13.13
N ILE A 59 5.74 -12.54 -11.92
CA ILE A 59 5.54 -11.67 -10.76
C ILE A 59 6.89 -11.12 -10.29
N ASP A 60 7.92 -11.96 -10.20
CA ASP A 60 9.28 -11.54 -9.83
C ASP A 60 9.81 -10.48 -10.79
N ARG A 61 9.57 -10.67 -12.10
CA ARG A 61 9.94 -9.69 -13.14
C ARG A 61 9.15 -8.39 -13.03
N PHE A 62 7.85 -8.47 -12.72
CA PHE A 62 7.01 -7.29 -12.54
C PHE A 62 7.42 -6.49 -11.30
N LEU A 63 7.62 -7.16 -10.17
CA LEU A 63 7.99 -6.51 -8.92
C LEU A 63 9.41 -5.97 -8.97
N GLY A 64 10.39 -6.78 -9.40
CA GLY A 64 11.81 -6.46 -9.33
C GLY A 64 12.24 -6.03 -7.92
N SER A 65 13.26 -5.18 -7.83
CA SER A 65 13.76 -4.61 -6.57
C SER A 65 13.66 -3.09 -6.54
N ALA A 66 14.05 -2.48 -5.40
CA ALA A 66 14.11 -1.02 -5.26
C ALA A 66 15.20 -0.37 -6.15
N ASN A 67 16.07 -1.18 -6.77
CA ASN A 67 17.11 -0.72 -7.68
C ASN A 67 16.73 -0.89 -9.15
N ASP A 68 15.63 -1.59 -9.44
CA ASP A 68 15.16 -1.83 -10.80
C ASP A 68 14.12 -0.79 -11.23
N HIS A 69 13.94 -0.63 -12.54
CA HIS A 69 12.82 0.13 -13.12
C HIS A 69 11.55 -0.74 -13.17
N ALA A 70 11.16 -1.29 -12.02
CA ALA A 70 10.09 -2.27 -11.89
C ALA A 70 8.99 -1.79 -10.91
N GLY A 71 7.93 -2.58 -10.76
CA GLY A 71 6.75 -2.26 -9.96
C GLY A 71 7.08 -1.87 -8.54
N TYR A 72 7.97 -2.61 -7.86
CA TYR A 72 8.33 -2.32 -6.48
C TYR A 72 8.98 -0.95 -6.32
N LYS A 73 9.83 -0.52 -7.27
CA LYS A 73 10.40 0.83 -7.27
C LYS A 73 9.33 1.91 -7.47
N LEU A 74 8.35 1.68 -8.34
CA LEU A 74 7.23 2.61 -8.55
C LEU A 74 6.41 2.76 -7.26
N LEU A 75 6.05 1.65 -6.62
CA LEU A 75 5.28 1.63 -5.38
C LEU A 75 6.04 2.31 -4.24
N HIS A 76 7.29 1.91 -4.02
CA HIS A 76 8.16 2.51 -2.99
C HIS A 76 8.32 4.03 -3.21
N THR A 77 8.50 4.47 -4.46
CA THR A 77 8.65 5.90 -4.76
C THR A 77 7.34 6.65 -4.50
N SER A 78 6.20 6.06 -4.88
CA SER A 78 4.88 6.63 -4.62
C SER A 78 4.66 6.86 -3.12
N ILE A 79 4.86 5.82 -2.30
CA ILE A 79 4.63 5.89 -0.85
C ILE A 79 5.64 6.83 -0.17
N HIS A 80 6.94 6.57 -0.31
CA HIS A 80 7.94 7.23 0.55
C HIS A 80 8.48 8.57 0.03
N LYS A 81 8.23 8.90 -1.24
CA LYS A 81 8.73 10.15 -1.84
C LYS A 81 7.63 11.05 -2.38
N LYS A 82 6.55 10.49 -2.93
CA LYS A 82 5.49 11.29 -3.53
C LYS A 82 4.39 11.62 -2.53
N MET A 83 4.00 10.66 -1.70
CA MET A 83 2.92 10.85 -0.73
C MET A 83 3.38 11.41 0.62
N ARG A 84 4.68 11.37 0.94
CA ARG A 84 5.19 11.78 2.26
C ARG A 84 4.71 13.17 2.69
N ASP A 85 4.79 14.14 1.79
CA ASP A 85 4.41 15.52 2.10
C ASP A 85 2.92 15.81 1.85
N MET A 86 2.14 14.80 1.43
CA MET A 86 0.69 14.91 1.25
C MET A 86 -0.08 14.65 2.55
N LEU A 87 0.53 13.97 3.52
CA LEU A 87 -0.09 13.65 4.79
C LEU A 87 0.13 14.78 5.79
N PRO A 88 -0.90 15.23 6.53
CA PRO A 88 -0.72 16.15 7.64
C PRO A 88 0.19 15.55 8.72
N ASN A 89 0.98 16.37 9.40
CA ASN A 89 1.92 15.89 10.44
C ASN A 89 1.24 15.01 11.49
N TYR A 90 0.02 15.34 11.92
CA TYR A 90 -0.68 14.55 12.93
C TYR A 90 -1.06 13.14 12.43
N ILE A 91 -1.24 12.95 11.12
CA ILE A 91 -1.42 11.62 10.51
C ILE A 91 -0.08 10.90 10.42
N ASP A 92 0.98 11.58 10.01
CA ASP A 92 2.34 11.00 9.95
C ASP A 92 2.81 10.53 11.34
N ASP A 93 2.57 11.33 12.38
CA ASP A 93 2.85 10.98 13.78
C ASP A 93 2.10 9.71 14.21
N LYS A 94 0.77 9.67 13.97
CA LYS A 94 -0.07 8.50 14.26
C LYS A 94 0.39 7.24 13.50
N TYR A 95 0.79 7.40 12.24
CA TYR A 95 1.34 6.30 11.44
C TYR A 95 2.65 5.79 12.04
N GLY A 96 3.52 6.69 12.52
CA GLY A 96 4.77 6.33 13.19
C GLY A 96 4.57 5.66 14.56
N GLU A 97 3.48 5.99 15.27
CA GLU A 97 3.12 5.40 16.56
C GLU A 97 2.39 4.06 16.45
N GLY A 98 1.96 3.68 15.23
CA GLY A 98 1.23 2.44 14.97
C GLY A 98 -0.27 2.53 15.24
N ASP A 99 -0.83 3.74 15.35
CA ASP A 99 -2.27 3.94 15.59
C ASP A 99 -3.14 3.38 14.46
N PHE A 100 -2.58 3.27 13.25
CA PHE A 100 -3.22 2.68 12.07
C PHE A 100 -2.82 1.20 11.84
N ASP A 101 -2.02 0.61 12.73
CA ASP A 101 -1.63 -0.80 12.62
C ASP A 101 -2.75 -1.70 13.15
N SER A 102 -3.36 -2.47 12.24
CA SER A 102 -4.40 -3.43 12.63
C SER A 102 -3.85 -4.45 13.65
N PRO A 103 -4.61 -4.77 14.72
CA PRO A 103 -4.23 -5.82 15.66
C PRO A 103 -4.27 -7.21 15.02
N LYS A 104 -4.94 -7.36 13.88
CA LYS A 104 -4.98 -8.59 13.08
C LYS A 104 -3.93 -8.53 11.99
N LEU A 105 -3.28 -9.67 11.76
CA LEU A 105 -2.35 -9.83 10.64
C LEU A 105 -3.09 -10.37 9.41
N PRO A 106 -2.61 -10.06 8.19
CA PRO A 106 -3.15 -10.70 7.00
C PRO A 106 -2.79 -12.19 6.97
N PHE A 107 -3.63 -13.00 6.33
CA PHE A 107 -3.46 -14.45 6.22
C PHE A 107 -2.07 -14.90 5.75
N TYR A 108 -1.36 -14.08 4.96
CA TYR A 108 -0.04 -14.42 4.42
C TYR A 108 1.10 -14.29 5.45
N TYR A 109 0.79 -13.90 6.70
CA TYR A 109 1.69 -13.99 7.86
C TYR A 109 1.50 -15.28 8.68
N ASP A 110 0.53 -16.12 8.35
CA ASP A 110 0.37 -17.42 9.00
C ASP A 110 1.37 -18.42 8.41
N GLU A 111 2.43 -18.70 9.17
CA GLU A 111 3.48 -19.65 8.79
C GLU A 111 3.00 -21.12 8.78
N ASN A 112 1.81 -21.41 9.32
CA ASN A 112 1.24 -22.75 9.36
C ASN A 112 0.28 -23.05 8.20
N ARG A 113 0.24 -22.19 7.18
CA ARG A 113 -0.65 -22.28 6.02
C ARG A 113 -0.15 -23.24 4.93
#